data_AF-A0A0V0HHS5-F1
#
_entry.id   AF-A0A0V0HHS5-F1
#
_cell.length_a   1.000
_cell.length_b   1.000
_cell.length_c   1.000
_cell.angle_alpha   90.00
_cell.angle_beta   90.00
_cell.angle_gamma   90.00
#
_symmetry.space_group_name_H-M   'P 1'
#
loop_
_entity.id
_entity.type
_entity.pdbx_description
1 polymer ?
#
loop_
_entity_poly.entity_id
_entity_poly.type
_entity_poly.pdbx_seq_one_letter_code
_entity_poly.pdbx_strand_id
1 'polypeptide(L)' 'MHIEKNVFDNIFHTIMDNSERTKDNEKERMDLKEYCRRSDLHLQQNADCRWIKSKAKFTLNDDQKKDVCEWVHELK' A
#
# COMPACT_ATOMS: atom_id res chain seq x y z
N MET A 1 21.72 -8.71 -5.97
CA MET A 1 20.26 -8.72 -6.22
C MET A 1 19.49 -7.99 -5.10
N HIS A 2 19.86 -6.74 -4.79
CA HIS A 2 19.21 -5.97 -3.72
C HIS A 2 18.09 -5.07 -4.27
N ILE A 3 18.30 -4.48 -5.44
CA ILE A 3 17.33 -3.58 -6.07
C ILE A 3 16.05 -4.33 -6.44
N GLU A 4 16.17 -5.47 -7.13
CA GLU A 4 15.03 -6.29 -7.54
C GLU A 4 14.17 -6.73 -6.35
N LYS A 5 14.81 -7.24 -5.29
CA LYS A 5 14.12 -7.62 -4.05
C LYS A 5 13.40 -6.42 -3.44
N ASN A 6 14.06 -5.27 -3.36
CA ASN A 6 13.46 -4.06 -2.81
C ASN A 6 12.26 -3.59 -3.64
N VAL A 7 12.30 -3.71 -4.96
CA VAL A 7 11.17 -3.35 -5.83
C VAL A 7 10.01 -4.32 -5.60
N PHE A 8 10.27 -5.62 -5.59
CA PHE A 8 9.26 -6.64 -5.31
C PHE A 8 8.59 -6.45 -3.94
N ASP A 9 9.39 -6.35 -2.87
CA ASP A 9 8.89 -6.22 -1.49
C ASP A 9 8.00 -4.97 -1.34
N ASN A 10 8.38 -3.84 -1.94
CA ASN A 10 7.56 -2.62 -1.88
C ASN A 10 6.21 -2.80 -2.57
N ILE A 11 6.19 -3.41 -3.76
CA ILE A 11 4.96 -3.67 -4.51
C ILE A 11 4.08 -4.65 -3.74
N PHE A 12 4.66 -5.76 -3.30
CA PHE A 12 3.97 -6.82 -2.58
C PHE A 12 3.33 -6.30 -1.28
N HIS A 13 4.08 -5.59 -0.44
CA HIS A 13 3.55 -5.06 0.82
C HIS A 13 2.48 -3.98 0.62
N THR A 14 2.53 -3.23 -0.48
CA THR A 14 1.49 -2.25 -0.83
C THR A 14 0.19 -2.92 -1.30
N ILE A 15 0.29 -3.96 -2.13
CA ILE A 15 -0.87 -4.72 -2.62
C ILE A 15 -1.55 -5.47 -1.46
N MET A 16 -0.76 -6.03 -0.53
CA MET A 16 -1.27 -6.78 0.63
C MET A 16 -1.75 -5.90 1.79
N ASP A 17 -1.69 -4.56 1.68
CA ASP A 17 -2.02 -3.62 2.76
C ASP A 17 -1.23 -3.85 4.06
N ASN A 18 0.02 -4.28 3.96
CA ASN A 18 0.82 -4.53 5.15
C ASN A 18 1.43 -3.21 5.65
N SER A 19 0.73 -2.55 6.58
CA SER A 19 1.09 -1.24 7.13
C SER A 19 2.46 -1.20 7.82
N GLU A 20 2.96 -2.33 8.33
CA GLU A 20 4.26 -2.39 9.01
C GLU A 20 5.44 -2.39 8.03
N ARG A 21 5.22 -2.86 6.80
CA ARG A 21 6.29 -3.09 5.82
C ARG A 21 6.16 -2.29 4.53
N THR A 22 4.97 -1.76 4.23
CA THR A 22 4.77 -0.92 3.06
C THR A 22 5.55 0.39 3.18
N LYS A 23 6.12 0.85 2.05
CA LYS A 23 6.69 2.20 1.93
C LYS A 23 5.64 3.27 1.67
N ASP A 24 4.37 2.91 1.63
CA ASP A 24 3.27 3.86 1.60
C ASP A 24 3.01 4.38 3.03
N ASN A 25 3.88 5.24 3.56
CA ASN A 25 3.67 5.88 4.86
C ASN A 25 3.28 7.35 4.71
N GLU A 26 3.05 8.02 5.83
CA GLU A 26 2.55 9.41 5.85
C GLU A 26 3.53 10.38 5.17
N LYS A 27 4.84 10.16 5.31
CA LYS A 27 5.85 11.03 4.69
C LYS A 27 5.82 10.92 3.18
N GLU A 28 5.76 9.71 2.62
CA GLU A 28 5.66 9.57 1.16
C GLU A 28 4.32 10.09 0.65
N ARG A 29 3.26 10.09 1.47
CA ARG A 29 1.97 10.70 1.11
C ARG A 29 2.03 12.24 1.08
N MET A 30 2.84 12.85 1.94
CA MET A 30 3.14 14.29 1.85
C MET A 30 3.98 14.60 0.61
N ASP A 31 5.00 13.80 0.32
CA ASP A 31 5.82 13.94 -0.90
C ASP A 31 4.98 13.72 -2.16
N LEU A 32 4.07 12.75 -2.13
CA LEU A 32 3.14 12.47 -3.22
C LEU A 32 2.24 13.68 -3.49
N LYS A 33 1.81 14.41 -2.45
CA LYS A 33 1.04 15.65 -2.62
C LYS A 33 1.89 16.77 -3.24
N GLU A 34 3.16 16.86 -2.89
CA GLU A 34 4.07 17.90 -3.39
C GLU A 34 4.49 17.64 -4.84
N TYR A 35 4.87 16.40 -5.16
CA TYR A 35 5.53 16.06 -6.41
C TYR A 35 4.64 15.31 -7.42
N CYS A 36 3.56 14.67 -6.98
CA CYS A 36 2.71 13.84 -7.82
C CYS A 36 1.28 14.39 -7.94
N ARG A 37 0.64 14.17 -9.10
CA ARG A 37 -0.77 14.53 -9.32
C ARG A 37 -1.69 13.35 -9.00
N ARG A 38 -1.77 12.98 -7.72
CA ARG A 38 -2.60 11.84 -7.24
C ARG A 38 -3.41 12.25 -6.00
N SER A 39 -4.36 13.16 -6.20
CA SER A 39 -5.15 13.79 -5.14
C SER A 39 -6.00 12.82 -4.32
N ASP A 40 -6.41 11.72 -4.92
CA ASP A 40 -7.10 10.60 -4.29
C ASP A 40 -6.28 9.87 -3.22
N LEU A 41 -4.95 9.99 -3.31
CA LEU A 41 -4.01 9.41 -2.36
C LEU A 41 -3.46 10.44 -1.38
N HIS A 42 -3.91 11.69 -1.37
CA HIS A 42 -3.45 12.63 -0.35
C HIS A 42 -3.93 12.21 1.05
N LEU A 43 -3.15 12.53 2.08
CA LEU A 43 -3.63 12.44 3.46
C LEU A 43 -4.81 13.39 3.65
N GLN A 44 -5.84 12.91 4.33
CA GLN A 44 -7.06 13.65 4.61
C GLN A 44 -7.26 13.77 6.11
N GLN A 45 -7.96 14.79 6.58
CA GLN A 45 -8.41 14.86 7.97
C GLN A 45 -9.84 14.35 8.06
N ASN A 46 -10.11 13.50 9.05
CA ASN A 46 -11.47 13.10 9.39
C ASN A 46 -12.18 14.21 10.21
N ALA A 47 -13.44 13.98 10.58
CA ALA A 47 -14.23 14.92 11.38
C ALA A 47 -13.62 15.24 12.76
N ASP A 48 -12.77 14.35 13.28
CA ASP A 48 -12.07 14.49 14.57
C ASP A 48 -10.68 15.14 14.42
N CYS A 49 -10.39 15.76 13.27
CA CYS A 49 -9.09 16.34 12.93
C CYS A 49 -7.91 15.34 12.95
N ARG A 50 -8.18 14.03 12.86
CA ARG A 50 -7.15 13.00 12.73
C ARG A 50 -6.79 12.78 11.28
N TRP A 51 -5.50 12.64 11.01
CA TRP A 51 -5.02 12.26 9.69
C TRP A 51 -5.40 10.82 9.37
N ILE A 52 -5.98 10.64 8.20
CA ILE A 52 -6.35 9.34 7.64
C ILE A 52 -5.68 9.18 6.28
N LYS A 53 -5.24 7.96 6.01
CA LYS A 53 -4.64 7.56 4.74
C LYS A 53 -5.63 6.70 3.97
N SER A 54 -5.98 7.13 2.76
CA SER A 54 -6.78 6.30 1.85
C SER A 54 -5.99 5.07 1.38
N LYS A 55 -6.66 3.92 1.23
CA LYS A 55 -6.04 2.73 0.65
C LYS A 55 -5.54 3.02 -0.78
N ALA A 56 -4.45 2.38 -1.17
CA ALA A 56 -3.99 2.45 -2.55
C ALA A 56 -4.99 1.74 -3.49
N LYS A 57 -5.05 2.14 -4.76
CA LYS A 57 -6.07 1.67 -5.72
C LYS A 57 -6.12 0.16 -5.93
N PHE A 58 -4.96 -0.49 -5.86
CA PHE A 58 -4.80 -1.92 -6.17
C PHE A 58 -4.47 -2.74 -4.92
N THR A 59 -4.91 -2.25 -3.76
CA THR A 59 -4.81 -2.99 -2.51
C THR A 59 -5.91 -4.04 -2.46
N LEU A 60 -5.54 -5.28 -2.12
CA LEU A 60 -6.48 -6.39 -2.01
C LEU A 60 -7.37 -6.20 -0.77
N ASN A 61 -8.63 -6.60 -0.90
CA ASN A 61 -9.49 -6.82 0.26
C ASN A 61 -9.11 -8.14 0.97
N ASP A 62 -9.66 -8.38 2.15
CA ASP A 62 -9.23 -9.51 2.97
C ASP A 62 -9.61 -10.87 2.38
N ASP A 63 -10.65 -10.95 1.55
CA ASP A 63 -11.00 -12.19 0.85
C ASP A 63 -10.06 -12.46 -0.32
N GLN A 64 -9.75 -11.43 -1.12
CA GLN A 64 -8.75 -11.52 -2.20
C GLN A 64 -7.36 -11.88 -1.67
N LYS A 65 -6.99 -11.42 -0.47
CA LYS A 65 -5.73 -11.83 0.17
C LYS A 65 -5.73 -13.33 0.48
N LYS A 66 -6.85 -13.90 0.91
CA LYS A 66 -6.96 -15.35 1.15
C LYS A 66 -6.83 -16.12 -0.15
N ASP A 67 -7.52 -15.70 -1.21
CA ASP A 67 -7.44 -16.33 -2.53
C ASP A 67 -5.99 -16.37 -3.04
N VAL A 68 -5.25 -15.26 -2.89
CA VAL A 68 -3.83 -15.21 -3.26
C VAL A 68 -2.98 -16.14 -2.39
N CYS A 69 -3.21 -16.17 -1.08
CA CYS A 69 -2.46 -17.07 -0.18
C CYS A 69 -2.73 -18.55 -0.48
N GLU A 70 -3.98 -18.91 -0.77
CA GLU A 70 -4.38 -20.26 -1.17
C GLU A 70 -3.74 -20.63 -2.51
N TRP A 71 -3.83 -19.75 -3.51
CA TRP A 71 -3.17 -19.96 -4.80
C TRP A 71 -1.66 -20.19 -4.63
N VAL A 72 -0.97 -19.38 -3.82
CA VAL A 72 0.47 -19.56 -3.54
C VAL A 72 0.75 -20.89 -2.85
N HIS A 73 -0.14 -21.32 -1.95
CA HIS A 73 0.00 -22.62 -1.27
C HIS A 73 -0.14 -23.80 -2.24
N GLU A 74 -0.96 -23.65 -3.28
CA GLU A 74 -1.19 -24.66 -4.32
C GLU A 74 -0.14 -24.67 -5.44
N LEU A 75 0.78 -23.68 -5.47
CA LEU A 75 1.88 -23.66 -6.43
C LEU A 75 2.83 -24.84 -6.18
N LYS A 76 3.08 -25.63 -7.24
CA LYS A 76 4.05 -26.74 -7.26
C LYS A 76 5.47 -26.26 -7.49
#